data_AF-A0A7C1AKQ8-F1
#
_entry.id   AF-A0A7C1AKQ8-F1
#
_cell.length_a   1.000
_cell.length_b   1.000
_cell.length_c   1.000
_cell.angle_alpha   90.00
_cell.angle_beta   90.00
_cell.angle_gamma   90.00
#
_symmetry.space_group_name_H-M   'P 1'
#
loop_
_entity.id
_entity.type
_entity.pdbx_description
1 polymer ?
#
loop_
_entity_poly.entity_id
_entity_poly.type
_entity_poly.pdbx_seq_one_letter_code
_entity_poly.pdbx_strand_id
1 'polypeptide(L)' 'MNEESRITTRAIREAKGRRKIVCLTAYDFATARLVDEAGVDIILVGDSLAMTVLGYESTLPVGMAEML' A
#
# COMPACT_ATOMS: atom_id res chain seq x y z
N MET A 1 0.68 17.26 2.67
CA MET A 1 0.76 16.08 3.55
C MET A 1 0.32 16.56 4.91
N ASN A 2 -0.91 16.25 5.31
CA ASN A 2 -1.48 16.75 6.57
C ASN A 2 -0.88 15.92 7.72
N GLU A 3 -0.26 16.56 8.71
CA GLU A 3 0.33 15.85 9.86
C GLU A 3 -0.72 15.08 10.69
N GLU A 4 -2.00 15.43 10.58
CA GLU A 4 -3.12 14.77 11.25
C GLU A 4 -3.49 13.39 10.66
N SER A 5 -3.03 13.01 9.45
CA SER A 5 -3.41 11.74 8.79
C SER A 5 -2.41 10.59 8.96
N ARG A 6 -1.34 10.76 9.74
CA ARG A 6 -0.26 9.77 9.81
C ARG A 6 -0.67 8.49 10.54
N ILE A 7 -0.99 7.44 9.79
CA ILE A 7 -1.26 6.11 10.34
C ILE A 7 0.04 5.44 10.79
N THR A 8 0.02 4.91 12.01
CA THR A 8 1.16 4.21 12.62
C THR A 8 0.81 2.76 12.95
N THR A 9 1.82 1.93 13.17
CA THR A 9 1.63 0.53 13.59
C THR A 9 0.86 0.42 14.91
N ARG A 10 1.00 1.39 15.82
CA ARG A 10 0.21 1.48 17.06
C ARG A 10 -1.27 1.69 16.76
N ALA A 11 -1.61 2.65 15.90
CA ALA A 11 -2.99 2.93 15.51
C ALA A 11 -3.66 1.70 14.85
N ILE A 12 -2.92 0.99 13.99
CA ILE A 12 -3.37 -0.27 13.37
C ILE A 12 -3.66 -1.35 14.42
N ARG A 13 -2.79 -1.53 15.42
CA ARG A 13 -3.01 -2.48 16.51
C ARG A 13 -4.25 -2.13 17.34
N GLU A 14 -4.46 -0.84 17.62
CA GLU A 14 -5.60 -0.35 18.42
C GLU A 14 -6.94 -0.51 17.70
N ALA A 15 -6.95 -0.54 16.37
CA ALA A 15 -8.14 -0.78 15.54
C ALA A 15 -8.63 -2.23 15.56
N LYS A 16 -7.78 -3.20 15.96
CA LYS A 16 -8.13 -4.64 15.96
C LYS A 16 -9.38 -4.91 16.80
N GLY A 17 -10.43 -5.44 16.15
CA GLY A 17 -11.71 -5.74 16.78
C GLY A 17 -12.62 -4.54 17.04
N ARG A 18 -12.21 -3.32 16.67
CA ARG A 18 -13.00 -2.08 16.86
C ARG A 18 -13.39 -1.41 15.55
N ARG A 19 -12.46 -1.37 14.59
CA ARG A 19 -12.64 -0.73 13.29
C ARG A 19 -12.03 -1.62 12.21
N LYS A 20 -12.66 -1.69 11.04
CA LYS A 20 -12.07 -2.34 9.86
C LYS A 20 -10.95 -1.47 9.30
N ILE A 21 -9.88 -2.12 8.85
CA ILE A 21 -8.72 -1.47 8.25
C ILE A 21 -8.80 -1.69 6.74
N VAL A 22 -8.62 -0.63 5.97
CA VAL A 22 -8.57 -0.67 4.51
C VAL A 22 -7.11 -0.62 4.06
N CYS A 23 -6.69 -1.61 3.27
CA CYS A 23 -5.35 -1.70 2.71
C CYS A 23 -5.46 -1.86 1.19
N LEU A 24 -4.76 -1.03 0.44
CA LEU A 24 -4.71 -1.10 -1.03
C LEU A 24 -3.26 -1.09 -1.51
N THR A 25 -3.02 -1.70 -2.68
CA THR A 25 -1.73 -1.59 -3.35
C THR A 25 -1.66 -0.29 -4.16
N ALA A 26 -0.49 0.33 -4.17
CA ALA A 26 -0.14 1.41 -5.09
C ALA A 26 1.35 1.30 -5.39
N TYR A 27 1.73 1.53 -6.66
CA TYR A 27 3.09 1.30 -7.14
C TYR A 27 3.76 2.57 -7.69
N ASP A 28 3.02 3.68 -7.73
CA ASP A 28 3.49 4.97 -8.22
C ASP A 28 2.92 6.12 -7.37
N PHE A 29 3.50 7.31 -7.53
CA PHE A 29 3.13 8.50 -6.77
C PHE A 29 1.69 8.96 -7.00
N ALA A 30 1.20 8.94 -8.24
CA ALA A 30 -0.13 9.46 -8.55
C ALA A 30 -1.21 8.59 -7.91
N THR A 31 -1.07 7.26 -8.06
CA THR A 31 -1.97 6.29 -7.44
C THR A 31 -1.88 6.36 -5.91
N ALA A 32 -0.68 6.44 -5.33
CA ALA A 32 -0.48 6.56 -3.89
C ALA A 32 -1.16 7.81 -3.30
N ARG A 33 -1.09 8.94 -4.00
CA ARG A 33 -1.78 10.16 -3.58
C ARG A 33 -3.29 10.04 -3.62
N LEU A 34 -3.84 9.44 -4.67
CA LEU A 34 -5.29 9.26 -4.79
C LEU A 34 -5.84 8.36 -3.69
N VAL A 35 -5.13 7.28 -3.33
CA VAL A 35 -5.58 6.37 -2.27
C VAL A 35 -5.42 6.96 -0.86
N ASP A 36 -4.39 7.80 -0.64
CA ASP A 36 -4.23 8.56 0.62
C ASP A 36 -5.37 9.57 0.80
N GLU A 37 -5.70 10.33 -0.26
CA GLU A 37 -6.82 11.28 -0.27
C GLU A 37 -8.18 10.57 -0.10
N ALA A 38 -8.30 9.30 -0.52
CA ALA A 38 -9.48 8.47 -0.30
C ALA A 38 -9.60 7.90 1.13
N GLY A 39 -8.61 8.12 2.00
CA GLY A 39 -8.65 7.69 3.41
C GLY A 39 -8.28 6.23 3.64
N VAL A 40 -7.46 5.63 2.77
CA VAL A 40 -6.95 4.27 2.97
C VAL A 40 -5.98 4.24 4.16
N ASP A 41 -6.09 3.23 5.02
CA ASP A 41 -5.26 3.13 6.24
C ASP A 41 -3.82 2.71 5.94
N ILE A 42 -3.61 1.85 4.94
CA ILE A 42 -2.31 1.28 4.58
C ILE A 42 -2.16 1.20 3.06
N ILE A 43 -1.04 1.71 2.55
CA ILE A 43 -0.60 1.49 1.17
C ILE A 43 0.45 0.37 1.16
N LEU A 44 0.21 -0.69 0.40
CA LEU A 44 1.12 -1.83 0.27
C LEU A 44 1.85 -1.79 -1.08
N VAL A 45 3.14 -1.47 -1.05
CA VAL A 45 4.06 -1.69 -2.18
C VAL A 45 4.50 -3.15 -2.14
N GLY A 46 3.78 -4.02 -2.85
CA GLY A 46 3.99 -5.46 -2.86
C GLY A 46 4.56 -5.98 -4.17
N ASP A 47 5.11 -7.19 -4.14
CA ASP A 47 5.62 -7.94 -5.31
C ASP A 47 4.53 -8.27 -6.35
N SER A 48 3.25 -8.10 -6.00
CA SER A 48 2.12 -8.15 -6.94
C SER A 48 2.26 -7.19 -8.14
N LEU A 49 3.14 -6.17 -8.04
CA LEU A 49 3.55 -5.32 -9.16
C LEU A 49 4.04 -6.15 -10.36
N ALA A 50 4.64 -7.32 -10.09
CA ALA A 50 5.11 -8.28 -11.11
C ALA A 50 4.03 -8.59 -12.13
N MET A 51 2.82 -8.87 -11.63
CA MET A 51 1.72 -9.35 -12.45
C MET A 51 0.89 -8.18 -12.98
N THR A 52 0.62 -7.20 -12.13
CA THR A 52 -0.32 -6.11 -12.43
C THR A 52 0.30 -4.98 -13.24
N VAL A 53 1.61 -4.77 -13.12
CA VAL A 53 2.33 -3.69 -13.80
C VAL A 53 3.30 -4.23 -14.85
N LEU A 54 4.09 -5.26 -14.51
CA LEU A 54 5.13 -5.80 -15.39
C LEU A 54 4.65 -6.93 -16.31
N GLY A 55 3.45 -7.49 -16.06
CA GLY A 55 2.85 -8.52 -16.89
C GLY A 55 3.47 -9.92 -16.75
N TYR A 56 4.18 -10.19 -15.65
CA TYR A 56 4.69 -11.53 -15.36
C TYR A 56 3.57 -12.48 -14.93
N GLU A 57 3.76 -13.78 -15.22
CA GLU A 57 2.84 -14.86 -14.80
C GLU A 57 2.88 -15.16 -13.29
N SER A 58 3.92 -14.69 -12.59
CA SER A 58 4.08 -14.86 -11.14
C SER A 58 4.90 -13.72 -10.54
N THR A 59 4.98 -13.65 -9.20
CA THR A 59 5.77 -12.63 -8.50
C THR A 59 7.25 -13.00 -8.31
N LEU A 60 7.64 -14.25 -8.59
CA LEU A 60 9.01 -14.76 -8.47
C LEU A 60 10.09 -14.00 -9.28
N PRO A 61 9.82 -13.46 -10.48
CA PRO A 61 10.84 -12.81 -11.29
C PRO A 61 11.29 -11.43 -10.78
N VAL A 62 10.59 -10.85 -9.80
CA VAL A 62 10.84 -9.48 -9.33
C VAL A 62 11.90 -9.47 -8.23
N GLY A 63 12.86 -8.55 -8.35
CA GLY A 63 13.90 -8.32 -7.37
C GLY A 63 13.71 -7.01 -6.60
N MET A 64 14.73 -6.66 -5.81
CA MET A 64 14.72 -5.40 -5.05
C MET A 64 14.79 -4.17 -5.95
N ALA A 65 15.37 -4.28 -7.15
CA ALA A 65 15.57 -3.15 -8.05
C ALA A 65 14.25 -2.61 -8.59
N GLU A 66 13.26 -3.48 -8.78
CA GLU A 66 11.92 -3.11 -9.23
C GLU A 66 11.04 -2.58 -8.09
N MET A 67 11.45 -2.75 -6.83
CA MET A 67 10.69 -2.34 -5.64
C MET A 67 11.17 -1.03 -4.98
N LEU A 68 12.33 -0.50 -5.40
CA LEU A 68 13.00 0.68 -4.83
C LEU A 68 12.93 1.87 -5.78
#